data_AF-A0A0F8Y6Y7-F1
#
_entry.id   AF-A0A0F8Y6Y7-F1
#
_cell.length_a   1.000
_cell.length_b   1.000
_cell.length_c   1.000
_cell.angle_alpha   90.00
_cell.angle_beta   90.00
_cell.angle_gamma   90.00
#
_symmetry.space_group_name_H-M   'P 1'
#
loop_
_entity.id
_entity.type
_entity.pdbx_description
1 polymer ?
#
loop_
_entity_poly.entity_id
_entity_poly.type
_entity_poly.pdbx_seq_one_letter_code
_entity_poly.pdbx_strand_id
1 'polypeptide(L)' 'IKFSPTQQDLMEVLADGRPHRRQELLDCLDDPEKTRLTLKPYLYRLRQKLEPQGYSVICEFRDRGFWFRLVGLINQHDE' A
#
# COMPACT_ATOMS: atom_id res chain seq x y z
N ILE A 1 -9.20 -1.56 12.99
CA ILE A 1 -9.22 -0.44 12.01
C ILE A 1 -10.39 -0.65 11.07
N LYS A 2 -11.14 0.39 10.69
CA LYS A 2 -12.14 0.28 9.62
C LYS A 2 -11.54 0.75 8.29
N PHE A 3 -11.43 -0.14 7.31
CA PHE A 3 -11.00 0.17 5.94
C PHE A 3 -12.21 0.45 5.04
N SER A 4 -12.03 1.27 4.01
CA SER A 4 -12.98 1.31 2.89
C SER A 4 -12.80 0.06 2.01
N PRO A 5 -13.76 -0.30 1.15
CA PRO A 5 -13.63 -1.46 0.26
C PRO A 5 -12.29 -1.46 -0.51
N THR A 6 -11.97 -0.37 -1.20
CA THR A 6 -10.69 -0.22 -1.91
C THR A 6 -9.45 -0.38 -1.02
N GLN A 7 -9.53 0.06 0.24
CA GLN A 7 -8.40 -0.10 1.17
C GLN A 7 -8.27 -1.55 1.63
N GLN A 8 -9.39 -2.27 1.75
CA GLN A 8 -9.41 -3.68 2.07
C GLN A 8 -8.82 -4.49 0.91
N ASP A 9 -9.22 -4.21 -0.33
CA ASP A 9 -8.66 -4.85 -1.53
C ASP A 9 -7.14 -4.64 -1.64
N LEU A 10 -6.68 -3.40 -1.41
CA LEU A 10 -5.24 -3.10 -1.38
C LEU A 10 -4.51 -3.86 -0.26
N MET A 11 -5.14 -4.01 0.90
CA MET A 11 -4.54 -4.77 2.00
C MET A 11 -4.51 -6.27 1.71
N GLU A 12 -5.51 -6.83 1.05
CA GLU A 12 -5.52 -8.25 0.66
C GLU A 12 -4.34 -8.58 -0.25
N VAL A 13 -4.02 -7.71 -1.20
CA VAL A 13 -2.80 -7.85 -2.04
C VAL A 13 -1.53 -7.73 -1.19
N LEU A 14 -1.44 -6.70 -0.35
CA LEU A 14 -0.21 -6.38 0.39
C LEU A 14 0.05 -7.25 1.63
N ALA A 15 -0.93 -8.04 2.09
CA ALA A 15 -0.89 -8.76 3.36
C ALA A 15 0.19 -9.85 3.43
N ASP A 16 0.65 -10.36 2.28
CA ASP A 16 1.72 -11.36 2.22
C ASP A 16 3.12 -10.77 2.52
N GLY A 17 3.23 -9.44 2.62
CA GLY A 17 4.47 -8.71 2.87
C GLY A 17 5.47 -8.73 1.71
N ARG A 18 5.10 -9.30 0.55
CA ARG A 18 5.95 -9.40 -0.64
C ARG A 18 5.83 -8.13 -1.48
N PRO A 19 6.81 -7.85 -2.35
CA PRO A 19 6.70 -6.77 -3.33
C PRO A 19 5.66 -7.07 -4.40
N HIS A 20 4.73 -6.14 -4.60
CA HIS A 20 3.70 -6.15 -5.64
C HIS A 20 3.89 -5.00 -6.62
N ARG A 21 3.63 -5.21 -7.90
CA ARG A 21 3.78 -4.17 -8.94
C ARG A 21 2.71 -3.09 -8.77
N ARG A 22 3.05 -1.88 -9.21
CA ARG A 22 2.10 -0.76 -9.32
C ARG A 22 0.77 -1.16 -9.98
N GLN A 23 0.82 -1.97 -11.03
CA GLN A 23 -0.38 -2.36 -11.78
C GLN A 23 -1.33 -3.22 -10.94
N GLU A 24 -0.81 -4.16 -10.15
CA GLU A 24 -1.61 -5.03 -9.29
C GLU A 24 -2.44 -4.22 -8.29
N LEU A 25 -1.84 -3.17 -7.71
CA LEU A 25 -2.55 -2.27 -6.80
C LEU A 25 -3.54 -1.36 -7.52
N LEU A 26 -3.25 -0.96 -8.77
CA LEU A 26 -4.19 -0.15 -9.57
C LEU A 26 -5.41 -0.98 -9.99
N ASP A 27 -5.23 -2.29 -10.17
CA ASP A 27 -6.32 -3.17 -10.58
C ASP A 27 -7.39 -3.30 -9.48
N CYS A 28 -7.01 -3.12 -8.21
CA CYS A 28 -7.92 -3.00 -7.05
C CYS A 28 -8.74 -1.71 -7.03
N LEU A 29 -8.39 -0.68 -7.81
CA LEU A 29 -9.17 0.55 -7.86
C LEU A 29 -10.34 0.33 -8.83
N ASP A 30 -11.54 0.19 -8.29
CA ASP A 30 -12.78 0.11 -9.08
C ASP A 30 -13.16 1.50 -9.62
N ASP A 31 -12.46 1.94 -10.68
CA ASP A 31 -12.74 3.18 -11.36
C ASP A 31 -12.51 2.99 -12.88
N PRO A 32 -13.52 3.26 -13.73
CA PRO A 32 -13.43 3.06 -15.16
C PRO A 32 -12.38 3.95 -15.87
N GLU A 33 -11.88 5.02 -15.23
CA GLU A 33 -10.77 5.85 -15.73
C GLU A 33 -9.41 5.48 -15.08
N LYS A 34 -9.11 4.18 -14.90
CA LYS A 34 -7.83 3.66 -14.35
C LYS A 34 -6.58 4.34 -14.90
N THR A 35 -6.62 4.81 -16.15
CA THR A 35 -5.52 5.49 -16.85
C THR A 35 -5.09 6.83 -16.25
N ARG A 36 -5.95 7.52 -15.49
CA ARG A 36 -5.62 8.81 -14.86
C ARG A 36 -5.37 8.74 -13.36
N LEU A 37 -5.61 7.59 -12.75
CA LEU A 37 -5.51 7.45 -11.31
C LEU A 37 -4.06 7.29 -10.85
N THR A 38 -3.78 7.93 -9.72
CA THR A 38 -2.53 7.77 -9.01
C THR A 38 -2.79 6.93 -7.76
N LEU A 39 -1.91 5.98 -7.45
CA LEU A 39 -1.98 5.22 -6.20
C LEU A 39 -1.70 6.09 -4.97
N LYS A 40 -1.04 7.23 -5.16
CA LYS A 40 -0.54 8.11 -4.10
C LYS A 40 -1.60 8.48 -3.05
N PRO A 41 -2.78 9.04 -3.40
CA PRO A 41 -3.80 9.38 -2.40
C PRO A 41 -4.35 8.16 -1.64
N TYR A 42 -4.51 7.02 -2.30
CA TYR A 42 -5.00 5.79 -1.67
C TYR A 42 -3.99 5.24 -0.67
N LEU A 43 -2.72 5.14 -1.08
CA LEU A 43 -1.62 4.71 -0.22
C LEU A 43 -1.39 5.68 0.94
N TYR A 44 -1.53 6.98 0.71
CA TYR A 44 -1.44 7.98 1.78
C TYR A 44 -2.48 7.74 2.87
N ARG A 45 -3.76 7.63 2.49
CA ARG A 45 -4.85 7.34 3.44
C ARG A 45 -4.71 5.98 4.11
N LEU A 46 -4.14 5.01 3.41
CA LEU A 46 -3.87 3.68 3.95
C LEU A 46 -2.77 3.74 5.02
N ARG A 47 -1.65 4.39 4.73
CA ARG A 47 -0.55 4.62 5.68
C ARG A 47 -1.01 5.34 6.95
N GLN A 48 -1.82 6.39 6.83
CA GLN A 48 -2.37 7.09 8.00
C GLN A 48 -3.10 6.16 8.98
N LYS A 49 -3.67 5.05 8.50
CA LYS A 49 -4.34 4.05 9.33
C LYS A 49 -3.37 2.97 9.84
N LEU A 50 -2.37 2.60 9.04
CA LEU A 50 -1.41 1.55 9.37
C LEU A 50 -0.31 2.02 10.31
N GLU A 51 0.19 3.25 10.16
CA GLU A 51 1.35 3.75 10.89
C GLU A 51 1.12 3.78 12.41
N PRO A 52 -0.05 4.18 12.94
CA PRO A 52 -0.35 4.04 14.37
C PRO A 52 -0.36 2.59 14.90
N GLN A 53 -0.41 1.59 14.00
CA GLN A 53 -0.36 0.17 14.33
C GLN A 53 1.07 -0.40 14.28
N GLY A 54 2.06 0.41 13.91
CA GLY A 54 3.42 -0.06 13.65
C GLY A 54 3.60 -0.70 12.28
N TYR A 55 2.76 -0.37 11.28
CA TYR A 55 2.93 -0.85 9.91
C TYR A 55 2.94 0.31 8.91
N SER A 56 3.59 0.14 7.76
CA SER A 56 3.45 1.07 6.64
C SER A 56 3.57 0.35 5.30
N VAL A 57 3.17 1.01 4.22
CA VAL A 57 3.38 0.52 2.86
C VAL A 57 4.52 1.30 2.25
N ILE A 58 5.60 0.64 1.87
CA ILE A 58 6.73 1.33 1.21
C ILE A 58 6.64 1.21 -0.30
N CYS A 59 7.31 2.14 -0.99
CA CYS A 59 7.51 2.09 -2.43
C CYS A 59 8.99 1.80 -2.68
N GLU A 60 9.27 0.82 -3.52
CA GLU A 60 10.62 0.39 -3.86
C GLU A 60 10.79 0.47 -5.38
N PHE A 61 11.93 1.01 -5.83
CA PHE A 61 12.28 1.01 -7.24
C PHE A 61 13.15 -0.22 -7.54
N ARG A 62 12.60 -1.18 -8.31
CA ARG A 62 13.25 -2.46 -8.66
C ARG A 62 12.96 -2.79 -10.12
N ASP A 63 13.95 -3.34 -10.83
CA ASP A 63 13.81 -3.77 -12.24
C ASP A 63 13.20 -2.70 -13.16
N ARG A 64 13.62 -1.43 -12.99
CA ARG A 64 13.09 -0.25 -13.71
C ARG A 64 11.58 0.00 -13.50
N GLY A 65 11.00 -0.51 -12.40
CA GLY A 65 9.60 -0.34 -12.04
C GLY A 65 9.40 0.03 -10.57
N PHE A 66 8.18 0.46 -10.25
CA PHE A 66 7.76 0.74 -8.88
C PHE A 66 6.99 -0.46 -8.30
N TRP A 67 7.44 -0.88 -7.12
CA TRP A 67 6.88 -1.98 -6.36
C TRP A 67 6.46 -1.50 -4.98
N PHE A 68 5.47 -2.15 -4.39
CA PHE A 68 4.91 -1.79 -3.10
C PHE A 68 4.82 -3.01 -2.20
N ARG A 69 5.14 -2.85 -0.92
CA ARG A 69 4.98 -3.91 0.08
C ARG A 69 4.61 -3.36 1.44
N LEU A 70 3.91 -4.16 2.23
CA LEU A 70 3.65 -3.92 3.63
C LEU A 70 4.91 -4.24 4.46
N VAL A 71 5.25 -3.35 5.40
CA VAL A 71 6.38 -3.54 6.33
C VAL A 71 5.96 -3.20 7.76
N GLY A 72 6.57 -3.87 8.73
CA GLY A 72 6.54 -3.44 10.12
C GLY A 72 7.51 -2.29 10.35
N LEU A 73 7.10 -1.30 11.13
CA LEU A 73 7.93 -0.19 11.58
C LEU A 73 8.62 -0.60 12.88
N ILE A 74 9.92 -0.34 12.99
CA ILE A 74 10.68 -0.52 14.22
C ILE A 74 10.65 0.81 14.97
N ASN A 75 10.13 0.81 16.20
CA ASN A 75 10.24 1.98 17.06
C ASN A 75 11.66 2.04 17.62
N GLN A 76 12.38 3.14 17.38
CA GLN A 76 13.75 3.35 17.88
C GLN A 76 13.84 3.57 19.41
N HIS A 77 12.82 3.18 20.18
CA HIS A 77 12.76 3.33 21.63
C HIS A 77 12.88 2.01 22.40
N ASP A 78 13.10 0.89 21.71
CA ASP A 78 13.28 -0.44 22.30
C ASP A 78 14.75 -0.93 22.25
N GLU A 79 15.72 -0.03 22.46
CA GLU A 79 17.13 -0.36 22.76
C GLU A 79 17.53 0.09 24.16
#